data_AF-A0A8H5HN67-F1
#
_entry.id   AF-A0A8H5HN67-F1
#
_cell.length_a   1.000
_cell.length_b   1.000
_cell.length_c   1.000
_cell.angle_alpha   90.00
_cell.angle_beta   90.00
_cell.angle_gamma   90.00
#
_symmetry.space_group_name_H-M   'P 1'
#
loop_
_entity.id
_entity.type
_entity.pdbx_description
1 polymer ?
#
loop_
_entity_poly.entity_id
_entity_poly.type
_entity_poly.pdbx_seq_one_letter_code
_entity_poly.pdbx_strand_id
1 'polypeptide(L)'
;MAGLQLTPILVPLVPQGLTPVTPPSNPPTAGDVQRAHAHYHTCLSDRKLGSHRVSDLHFADAVRYRTEIDGMYCLNQPPVAPVAPAPGLAPPMGLPQLFQVLTNIQTNIANLRTNMTDLQRDFRNHATESRRSFIVLRNSQKGSGTHAPYEMVPLPDGTDPTEATPVRAAMPALTTATVLLNLTDGVLDRYVRAYGLNVPNDRVKRLTALATCIGCTVMIPSQ
;
A
#
# COMPACT_ATOMS: atom_id res chain seq x y z
N MET A 1 12.18 -3.84 -29.75
CA MET A 1 12.52 -4.38 -28.43
C MET A 1 13.31 -3.32 -27.68
N ALA A 2 12.68 -2.58 -26.77
CA ALA A 2 13.36 -1.61 -25.93
C ALA A 2 14.04 -2.37 -24.78
N GLY A 3 15.37 -2.39 -24.77
CA GLY A 3 16.11 -2.95 -23.63
C GLY A 3 15.82 -2.10 -22.40
N LEU A 4 15.22 -2.70 -21.37
CA LEU A 4 15.13 -2.10 -20.04
C LEU A 4 16.56 -1.86 -19.55
N GLN A 5 17.04 -0.61 -19.65
CA GLN A 5 18.29 -0.23 -18.99
C GLN A 5 18.07 -0.34 -17.48
N LEU A 6 18.70 -1.34 -16.87
CA LEU A 6 18.72 -1.50 -15.43
C LEU A 6 19.48 -0.31 -14.85
N THR A 7 18.82 0.48 -14.00
CA THR A 7 19.42 1.58 -13.27
C THR A 7 20.63 1.08 -12.46
N PRO A 8 21.77 1.80 -12.47
CA PRO A 8 22.94 1.40 -11.70
C PRO A 8 22.61 1.36 -10.21
N ILE A 9 22.96 0.25 -9.56
CA ILE A 9 22.75 0.06 -8.11
C ILE A 9 23.62 1.07 -7.38
N LEU A 10 23.01 1.89 -6.52
CA LEU A 10 23.76 2.80 -5.66
C LEU A 10 24.47 2.00 -4.58
N VAL A 11 25.79 2.16 -4.49
CA VAL A 11 26.57 1.62 -3.37
C VAL A 11 26.19 2.43 -2.12
N PRO A 12 25.79 1.77 -1.01
CA PRO A 12 25.36 2.47 0.20
C PRO A 12 26.50 3.27 0.82
N LEU A 13 26.17 4.36 1.52
CA LEU A 13 27.15 5.11 2.30
C LEU A 13 27.70 4.22 3.42
N VAL A 14 29.03 4.13 3.49
CA VAL A 14 29.73 3.27 4.45
C VAL A 14 29.97 4.06 5.74
N PRO A 15 29.44 3.60 6.90
CA PRO A 15 29.75 4.17 8.19
C PRO A 15 31.27 4.14 8.48
N GLN A 16 31.79 5.17 9.16
CA GLN A 16 33.20 5.18 9.56
C GLN A 16 33.54 3.95 10.41
N GLY A 17 34.51 3.16 9.95
CA GLY A 17 34.98 1.94 10.62
C GLY A 17 34.27 0.65 10.20
N LEU A 18 33.30 0.69 9.28
CA LEU A 18 32.77 -0.51 8.64
C LEU A 18 33.49 -0.79 7.32
N THR A 19 33.56 -2.07 6.95
CA THR A 19 34.13 -2.48 5.68
C THR A 19 33.27 -1.96 4.52
N PRO A 20 33.87 -1.28 3.54
CA PRO A 20 33.14 -0.83 2.36
C PRO A 20 32.50 -2.01 1.64
N VAL A 21 31.25 -1.83 1.22
CA VAL A 21 30.56 -2.83 0.40
C VAL A 21 31.08 -2.70 -1.03
N THR A 22 31.55 -3.81 -1.60
CA THR A 22 31.96 -3.83 -3.01
C THR A 22 30.75 -3.66 -3.92
N PRO A 23 30.89 -2.96 -5.06
CA PRO A 23 29.84 -2.88 -6.05
C PRO A 23 29.37 -4.29 -6.45
N PRO A 24 28.05 -4.50 -6.57
CA PRO A 24 27.52 -5.80 -6.94
C PRO A 24 27.85 -6.15 -8.39
N SER A 25 27.91 -7.44 -8.69
CA SER A 25 28.00 -7.94 -10.08
C SER A 25 26.74 -7.56 -10.87
N ASN A 26 26.85 -7.49 -12.20
CA ASN A 26 25.71 -7.31 -13.09
C ASN A 26 25.64 -8.47 -14.11
N PRO A 27 24.69 -9.42 -13.99
CA PRO A 27 23.65 -9.49 -12.95
C PRO A 27 24.21 -9.84 -11.55
N PRO A 28 23.49 -9.52 -10.46
CA PRO A 28 23.90 -9.88 -9.11
C PRO A 28 24.06 -11.39 -8.93
N THR A 29 25.08 -11.80 -8.19
CA THR A 29 25.39 -13.18 -7.85
C THR A 29 24.87 -13.55 -6.45
N ALA A 30 24.87 -14.85 -6.11
CA ALA A 30 24.59 -15.29 -4.74
C ALA A 30 25.56 -14.67 -3.72
N GLY A 31 26.81 -14.42 -4.12
CA GLY A 31 27.79 -13.74 -3.28
C GLY A 31 27.45 -12.27 -3.03
N ASP A 32 26.82 -11.58 -4.01
CA ASP A 32 26.32 -10.21 -3.83
C ASP A 32 25.17 -10.17 -2.82
N VAL A 33 24.24 -11.13 -2.90
CA VAL A 33 23.16 -11.30 -1.91
C VAL A 33 23.74 -11.51 -0.52
N GLN A 34 24.67 -12.46 -0.35
CA GLN A 34 25.27 -12.74 0.94
C GLN A 34 25.99 -11.52 1.53
N ARG A 35 26.72 -10.75 0.71
CA ARG A 35 27.36 -9.49 1.14
C ARG A 35 26.34 -8.43 1.57
N ALA A 36 25.25 -8.27 0.83
CA ALA A 36 24.21 -7.32 1.16
C ALA A 36 23.51 -7.66 2.49
N HIS A 37 23.22 -8.94 2.73
CA HIS A 37 22.68 -9.42 4.00
C HIS A 37 23.68 -9.24 5.16
N ALA A 38 24.96 -9.57 4.94
CA ALA A 38 25.99 -9.35 5.95
C ALA A 38 26.12 -7.87 6.33
N HIS A 39 26.13 -6.96 5.35
CA HIS A 39 26.18 -5.52 5.59
C HIS A 39 24.97 -5.03 6.40
N TYR A 40 23.76 -5.45 6.02
CA TYR A 40 22.54 -5.15 6.78
C TYR A 40 22.63 -5.62 8.24
N HIS A 41 23.10 -6.85 8.47
CA HIS A 41 23.24 -7.41 9.83
C HIS A 41 24.28 -6.67 10.67
N THR A 42 25.39 -6.23 10.07
CA THR A 42 26.39 -5.40 10.75
C THR A 42 25.78 -4.06 11.17
N CYS A 43 25.08 -3.36 10.26
CA CYS A 43 24.42 -2.09 10.59
C CYS A 43 23.33 -2.26 11.67
N LEU A 44 22.56 -3.34 11.63
CA LEU A 44 21.55 -3.65 12.63
C LEU A 44 22.17 -3.91 14.01
N SER A 45 23.28 -4.63 14.05
CA SER A 45 23.96 -5.00 15.30
C SER A 45 24.57 -3.78 15.97
N ASP A 46 25.28 -2.94 15.22
CA ASP A 46 25.83 -1.68 15.72
C ASP A 46 24.74 -0.75 16.26
N ARG A 47 23.60 -0.65 15.55
CA ARG A 47 22.46 0.15 16.01
C ARG A 47 21.87 -0.39 17.32
N LYS A 48 21.72 -1.71 17.47
CA LYS A 48 21.18 -2.33 18.70
C LYS A 48 22.12 -2.17 19.89
N LEU A 49 23.43 -2.12 19.66
CA LEU A 49 24.44 -1.89 20.69
C LEU A 49 24.56 -0.40 21.08
N GLY A 50 23.75 0.49 20.49
CA GLY A 50 23.81 1.93 20.75
C GLY A 50 25.06 2.60 20.19
N SER A 51 25.75 1.97 19.24
CA SER A 51 26.93 2.54 18.59
C SER A 51 26.51 3.75 17.75
N HIS A 52 27.11 4.92 18.03
CA HIS A 52 26.89 6.14 17.25
C HIS A 52 27.49 6.07 15.83
N ARG A 53 28.10 4.94 15.44
CA ARG A 53 28.70 4.76 14.11
C ARG A 53 27.64 4.65 13.01
N VAL A 54 26.49 4.04 13.30
CA VAL A 54 25.43 3.81 12.31
C VAL A 54 24.29 4.79 12.56
N SER A 55 24.16 5.79 11.68
CA SER A 55 23.03 6.71 11.68
C SER A 55 21.78 6.02 11.12
N ASP A 56 20.61 6.65 11.33
CA ASP A 56 19.36 6.21 10.68
C ASP A 56 19.47 6.16 9.16
N LEU A 57 20.24 7.10 8.58
CA LEU A 57 20.50 7.14 7.14
C LEU A 57 21.31 5.92 6.67
N HIS A 58 22.40 5.57 7.37
CA HIS A 58 23.19 4.39 7.06
C HIS A 58 22.36 3.10 7.13
N PHE A 59 21.48 3.00 8.14
CA PHE A 59 20.59 1.85 8.27
C PHE A 59 19.56 1.78 7.13
N ALA A 60 18.96 2.92 6.76
CA ALA A 60 18.03 3.00 5.65
C ALA A 60 18.69 2.60 4.31
N ASP A 61 19.93 3.07 4.07
CA ASP A 61 20.71 2.70 2.89
C ASP A 61 21.04 1.20 2.85
N ALA A 62 21.42 0.60 3.99
CA ALA A 62 21.66 -0.84 4.08
C ALA A 62 20.40 -1.68 3.80
N VAL A 63 19.22 -1.24 4.29
CA VAL A 63 17.93 -1.87 3.99
C VAL A 63 17.62 -1.78 2.50
N ARG A 64 17.80 -0.60 1.91
CA ARG A 64 17.56 -0.36 0.49
C ARG A 64 18.47 -1.21 -0.38
N TYR A 65 19.78 -1.19 -0.11
CA TYR A 65 20.78 -1.98 -0.83
C TYR A 65 20.46 -3.48 -0.80
N ARG A 66 20.13 -4.05 0.37
CA ARG A 66 19.71 -5.46 0.47
C ARG A 66 18.50 -5.76 -0.40
N THR A 67 17.49 -4.90 -0.35
CA THR A 67 16.23 -5.10 -1.06
C THR A 67 16.41 -5.03 -2.58
N GLU A 68 17.24 -4.10 -3.07
CA GLU A 68 17.56 -3.97 -4.49
C GLU A 68 18.32 -5.21 -5.02
N ILE A 69 19.32 -5.69 -4.27
CA ILE A 69 20.08 -6.90 -4.61
C ILE A 69 19.19 -8.14 -4.64
N ASP A 70 18.36 -8.34 -3.61
CA ASP A 70 17.42 -9.48 -3.55
C ASP A 70 16.44 -9.47 -4.74
N GLY A 71 15.90 -8.28 -5.08
CA GLY A 71 14.98 -8.12 -6.20
C GLY A 71 15.62 -8.44 -7.55
N MET A 72 16.82 -7.90 -7.81
CA MET A 72 17.54 -8.15 -9.06
C MET A 72 18.07 -9.58 -9.16
N TYR A 73 18.47 -10.19 -8.05
CA TYR A 73 18.87 -11.60 -8.03
C TYR A 73 17.69 -12.52 -8.37
N CYS A 74 16.52 -12.29 -7.77
CA CYS A 74 15.31 -13.08 -8.05
C CYS A 74 14.86 -12.98 -9.52
N LEU A 75 14.97 -11.79 -10.13
CA LEU A 75 14.61 -11.58 -11.54
C LEU A 75 15.58 -12.25 -12.53
N ASN A 76 16.85 -12.40 -12.14
CA ASN A 76 17.91 -12.92 -13.00
C ASN A 76 18.21 -14.41 -12.77
N GLN A 77 17.53 -15.06 -11.84
CA GLN A 77 17.67 -16.50 -11.69
C GLN A 77 17.04 -17.22 -12.89
N PRO A 78 17.77 -18.16 -13.54
CA PRO A 78 17.12 -19.04 -14.48
C PRO A 78 15.98 -19.78 -13.76
N PRO A 79 14.84 -20.04 -14.41
CA PRO A 79 13.79 -20.85 -13.82
C PRO A 79 14.42 -22.17 -13.39
N VAL A 80 14.47 -22.41 -12.07
CA VAL A 80 15.04 -23.62 -11.52
C VAL A 80 14.18 -24.76 -12.05
N ALA A 81 14.68 -25.49 -13.04
CA ALA A 81 14.03 -26.69 -13.50
C ALA A 81 13.82 -27.59 -12.28
N PRO A 82 12.62 -28.17 -12.08
CA PRO A 82 12.40 -29.09 -10.97
C PRO A 82 13.45 -30.18 -11.08
N VAL A 83 14.37 -30.20 -10.11
CA VAL A 83 15.45 -31.19 -10.07
C VAL A 83 14.78 -32.53 -9.90
N ALA A 84 14.71 -33.30 -10.99
CA ALA A 84 14.27 -34.69 -10.93
C ALA A 84 15.22 -35.42 -9.96
N PRO A 85 14.71 -36.16 -8.97
CA PRO A 85 15.55 -36.89 -8.04
C PRO A 85 16.44 -37.86 -8.83
N ALA A 86 17.75 -37.75 -8.65
CA ALA A 86 18.71 -38.65 -9.29
C ALA A 86 18.40 -40.10 -8.85
N PRO A 87 18.18 -41.05 -9.79
CA PRO A 87 17.89 -42.42 -9.43
C PRO A 87 19.17 -43.10 -8.94
N GLY A 88 19.21 -43.51 -7.67
CA GLY A 88 20.19 -44.50 -7.20
C GLY A 88 20.89 -44.25 -5.86
N LEU A 89 20.66 -43.15 -5.16
CA LEU A 89 21.20 -42.95 -3.80
C LEU A 89 20.04 -42.97 -2.80
N ALA A 90 19.93 -44.04 -2.02
CA ALA A 90 19.03 -44.08 -0.88
C ALA A 90 19.37 -42.89 0.05
N PRO A 91 18.38 -42.03 0.39
CA PRO A 91 18.67 -40.84 1.19
C PRO A 91 19.10 -41.27 2.60
N PRO A 92 20.16 -40.68 3.17
CA PRO A 92 20.46 -40.86 4.59
C PRO A 92 19.22 -40.51 5.43
N MET A 93 18.90 -41.37 6.40
CA MET A 93 17.65 -41.40 7.19
C MET A 93 17.26 -40.10 7.96
N GLY A 94 17.95 -38.98 7.76
CA GLY A 94 17.63 -37.67 8.35
C GLY A 94 17.08 -36.61 7.37
N LEU A 95 17.16 -36.84 6.05
CA LEU A 95 16.71 -35.87 5.03
C LEU A 95 15.19 -35.62 4.95
N PRO A 96 14.28 -36.61 5.16
CA PRO A 96 12.84 -36.39 5.00
C PRO A 96 12.29 -35.32 5.94
N GLN A 97 12.82 -35.27 7.17
CA GLN A 97 12.40 -34.27 8.16
C GLN A 97 12.90 -32.86 7.81
N LEU A 98 14.11 -32.74 7.27
CA LEU A 98 14.64 -31.46 6.80
C LEU A 98 13.81 -30.89 5.64
N PHE A 99 13.39 -31.73 4.69
CA PHE A 99 12.49 -31.31 3.62
C PHE A 99 11.15 -30.82 4.16
N GLN A 100 10.55 -31.54 5.11
CA GLN A 100 9.30 -31.14 5.78
C GLN A 100 9.42 -29.79 6.50
N VAL A 101 10.52 -29.56 7.22
CA VAL A 101 10.76 -28.26 7.89
C VAL A 101 10.88 -27.13 6.86
N LEU A 102 11.62 -27.36 5.76
CA LEU A 102 11.77 -26.35 4.71
C LEU A 102 10.44 -26.02 4.03
N THR A 103 9.61 -27.01 3.73
CA THR A 103 8.27 -26.79 3.14
C THR A 103 7.35 -26.04 4.10
N ASN A 104 7.42 -26.33 5.39
CA ASN A 104 6.64 -25.61 6.41
C ASN A 104 7.08 -24.16 6.53
N ILE A 105 8.40 -23.89 6.52
CA ILE A 105 8.93 -22.52 6.54
C ILE A 105 8.49 -21.76 5.29
N GLN A 106 8.57 -22.37 4.10
CA GLN A 106 8.13 -21.74 2.85
C GLN A 106 6.64 -21.38 2.89
N THR A 107 5.80 -22.30 3.37
CA THR A 107 4.35 -22.07 3.52
C THR A 107 4.07 -20.94 4.51
N ASN A 108 4.76 -20.93 5.65
CA ASN A 108 4.62 -19.86 6.65
C ASN A 108 5.03 -18.48 6.08
N ILE A 109 6.11 -18.41 5.29
CA ILE A 109 6.53 -17.17 4.64
C ILE A 109 5.48 -16.69 3.64
N ALA A 110 4.90 -17.59 2.83
CA ALA A 110 3.82 -17.24 1.90
C ALA A 110 2.59 -16.71 2.64
N ASN A 111 2.21 -17.33 3.75
CA ASN A 111 1.10 -16.89 4.59
C ASN A 111 1.38 -15.51 5.22
N LEU A 112 2.58 -15.30 5.76
CA LEU A 112 2.97 -14.01 6.33
C LEU A 112 2.94 -12.89 5.30
N ARG A 113 3.36 -13.15 4.05
CA ARG A 113 3.27 -12.17 2.96
C ARG A 113 1.83 -11.79 2.66
N THR A 114 0.94 -12.78 2.59
CA THR A 114 -0.50 -12.55 2.36
C THR A 114 -1.09 -11.71 3.49
N ASN A 115 -0.84 -12.08 4.75
CA ASN A 115 -1.30 -11.33 5.91
C ASN A 115 -0.79 -9.89 5.93
N MET A 116 0.46 -9.66 5.55
CA MET A 116 1.03 -8.31 5.46
C MET A 116 0.30 -7.46 4.40
N THR A 117 -0.02 -8.04 3.24
CA THR A 117 -0.75 -7.33 2.18
C THR A 117 -2.19 -7.01 2.57
N ASP A 118 -2.84 -7.89 3.32
CA ASP A 118 -4.20 -7.65 3.82
C ASP A 118 -4.20 -6.59 4.92
N LEU A 119 -3.24 -6.65 5.87
CA LEU A 119 -3.10 -5.62 6.91
C LEU A 119 -2.83 -4.23 6.31
N GLN A 120 -1.99 -4.16 5.27
CA GLN A 120 -1.77 -2.90 4.56
C GLN A 120 -3.04 -2.36 3.90
N ARG A 121 -3.89 -3.25 3.36
CA ARG A 121 -5.19 -2.87 2.79
C ARG A 121 -6.12 -2.34 3.87
N ASP A 122 -6.21 -3.05 4.99
CA ASP A 122 -7.06 -2.67 6.12
C ASP A 122 -6.65 -1.32 6.71
N PHE A 123 -5.35 -1.09 6.87
CA PHE A 123 -4.85 0.20 7.37
C PHE A 123 -5.23 1.37 6.44
N ARG A 124 -5.13 1.18 5.12
CA ARG A 124 -5.57 2.20 4.15
C ARG A 124 -7.06 2.46 4.24
N ASN A 125 -7.87 1.40 4.33
CA ASN A 125 -9.32 1.51 4.47
C ASN A 125 -9.69 2.27 5.76
N HIS A 126 -9.05 1.95 6.88
CA HIS A 126 -9.24 2.66 8.15
C HIS A 126 -8.84 4.13 8.08
N ALA A 127 -7.68 4.45 7.48
CA ALA A 127 -7.24 5.83 7.33
C ALA A 127 -8.23 6.65 6.49
N THR A 128 -8.75 6.06 5.40
CA THR A 128 -9.80 6.67 4.58
C THR A 128 -11.07 6.91 5.39
N GLU A 129 -11.55 5.91 6.14
CA GLU A 129 -12.79 6.03 6.92
C GLU A 129 -12.67 7.04 8.07
N SER A 130 -11.53 7.07 8.76
CA SER A 130 -11.23 8.09 9.77
C SER A 130 -11.23 9.49 9.16
N ARG A 131 -10.63 9.67 7.99
CA ARG A 131 -10.64 10.95 7.27
C ARG A 131 -12.07 11.36 6.88
N ARG A 132 -12.87 10.44 6.35
CA ARG A 132 -14.27 10.68 5.98
C ARG A 132 -15.08 11.11 7.20
N SER A 133 -14.98 10.36 8.30
CA SER A 133 -15.67 10.67 9.56
C SER A 133 -15.32 12.06 10.09
N PHE A 134 -14.05 12.43 10.06
CA PHE A 134 -13.61 13.76 10.49
C PHE A 134 -14.20 14.88 9.61
N ILE A 135 -14.21 14.71 8.29
CA ILE A 135 -14.76 15.69 7.36
C ILE A 135 -16.28 15.81 7.52
N VAL A 136 -16.98 14.68 7.66
CA VAL A 136 -18.44 14.65 7.92
C VAL A 136 -18.76 15.41 9.21
N LEU A 137 -18.01 15.15 10.29
CA LEU A 137 -18.17 15.87 11.56
C LEU A 137 -17.96 17.38 11.36
N ARG A 138 -16.89 17.78 10.66
CA ARG A 138 -16.60 19.19 10.40
C ARG A 138 -17.68 19.85 9.53
N ASN A 139 -18.19 19.17 8.52
CA ASN A 139 -19.28 19.67 7.68
C ASN A 139 -20.57 19.85 8.47
N SER A 140 -20.85 18.96 9.43
CA SER A 140 -22.05 19.07 10.28
C SER A 140 -22.08 20.34 11.12
N GLN A 141 -20.90 20.87 11.46
CA GLN A 141 -20.74 22.14 12.18
C GLN A 141 -20.95 23.38 11.29
N LYS A 142 -20.94 23.23 9.95
CA LYS A 142 -21.06 24.35 8.99
C LYS A 142 -22.51 24.70 8.60
N GLY A 143 -23.51 23.96 9.10
CA GLY A 143 -24.91 24.20 8.79
C GLY A 143 -25.21 24.05 7.29
N SER A 144 -25.70 25.10 6.63
CA SER A 144 -26.02 25.09 5.18
C SER A 144 -24.81 25.19 4.24
N GLY A 145 -23.63 25.47 4.78
CA GLY A 145 -22.43 25.68 3.99
C GLY A 145 -22.36 27.05 3.29
N THR A 146 -23.36 27.92 3.46
CA THR A 146 -23.44 29.23 2.77
C THR A 146 -22.31 30.18 3.19
N HIS A 147 -22.00 30.24 4.49
CA HIS A 147 -20.93 31.09 5.04
C HIS A 147 -19.58 30.39 5.14
N ALA A 148 -19.59 29.06 5.17
CA ALA A 148 -18.39 28.23 5.23
C ALA A 148 -18.62 26.98 4.39
N PRO A 149 -18.03 26.86 3.19
CA PRO A 149 -18.31 25.75 2.29
C PRO A 149 -17.91 24.41 2.91
N TYR A 150 -18.68 23.37 2.56
CA TYR A 150 -18.36 22.00 2.92
C TYR A 150 -17.01 21.58 2.33
N GLU A 151 -16.29 20.79 3.10
CA GLU A 151 -15.15 20.05 2.60
C GLU A 151 -15.61 18.81 1.87
N MET A 152 -14.85 18.42 0.85
CA MET A 152 -15.17 17.23 0.08
C MET A 152 -14.97 15.98 0.92
N VAL A 153 -16.02 15.18 1.06
CA VAL A 153 -15.92 13.86 1.69
C VAL A 153 -15.40 12.88 0.63
N PRO A 154 -14.26 12.21 0.87
CA PRO A 154 -13.78 11.18 -0.04
C PRO A 154 -14.79 10.03 -0.17
N LEU A 155 -14.75 9.35 -1.31
CA LEU A 155 -15.53 8.14 -1.52
C LEU A 155 -14.97 6.97 -0.68
N PRO A 156 -15.71 5.85 -0.54
CA PRO A 156 -15.23 4.70 0.22
C PRO A 156 -13.90 4.11 -0.28
N ASP A 157 -13.58 4.29 -1.55
CA ASP A 157 -12.30 3.91 -2.16
C ASP A 157 -11.15 4.90 -1.87
N GLY A 158 -11.44 6.00 -1.17
CA GLY A 158 -10.51 7.08 -0.82
C GLY A 158 -10.31 8.14 -1.89
N THR A 159 -10.91 7.97 -3.08
CA THR A 159 -10.79 8.94 -4.18
C THR A 159 -11.67 10.16 -3.96
N ASP A 160 -11.29 11.28 -4.57
CA ASP A 160 -12.12 12.50 -4.55
C ASP A 160 -13.29 12.36 -5.55
N PRO A 161 -14.54 12.63 -5.14
CA PRO A 161 -15.70 12.67 -6.04
C PRO A 161 -15.52 13.57 -7.28
N THR A 162 -14.73 14.64 -7.15
CA THR A 162 -14.49 15.63 -8.21
C THR A 162 -13.39 15.25 -9.16
N GLU A 163 -12.58 14.24 -8.81
CA GLU A 163 -11.52 13.72 -9.66
C GLU A 163 -12.09 12.67 -10.62
N ALA A 164 -11.76 12.80 -11.91
CA ALA A 164 -12.08 11.79 -12.90
C ALA A 164 -11.13 10.59 -12.74
N THR A 165 -11.70 9.39 -12.69
CA THR A 165 -10.95 8.13 -12.65
C THR A 165 -11.27 7.31 -13.91
N PRO A 166 -10.47 6.28 -14.25
CA PRO A 166 -10.75 5.42 -15.40
C PRO A 166 -12.15 4.77 -15.37
N VAL A 167 -12.74 4.61 -14.19
CA VAL A 167 -14.03 3.95 -13.97
C VAL A 167 -15.17 4.91 -13.68
N ARG A 168 -14.89 6.22 -13.48
CA ARG A 168 -15.88 7.20 -13.02
C ARG A 168 -15.56 8.60 -13.55
N ALA A 169 -16.54 9.24 -14.20
CA ALA A 169 -16.45 10.65 -14.55
C ALA A 169 -16.47 11.56 -13.31
N ALA A 170 -15.80 12.71 -13.39
CA ALA A 170 -15.81 13.73 -12.34
C ALA A 170 -17.25 14.19 -12.01
N MET A 171 -17.54 14.32 -10.72
CA MET A 171 -18.83 14.79 -10.21
C MET A 171 -18.70 16.22 -9.64
N PRO A 172 -19.76 17.05 -9.69
CA PRO A 172 -19.69 18.44 -9.26
C PRO A 172 -19.52 18.58 -7.75
N ALA A 173 -18.60 19.43 -7.31
CA ALA A 173 -18.29 19.59 -5.89
C ALA A 173 -19.51 19.99 -5.03
N LEU A 174 -19.82 19.19 -4.00
CA LEU A 174 -20.91 19.45 -3.05
C LEU A 174 -20.48 20.43 -1.95
N THR A 175 -20.21 21.68 -2.31
CA THR A 175 -19.67 22.70 -1.39
C THR A 175 -20.73 23.39 -0.52
N THR A 176 -22.02 23.30 -0.88
CA THR A 176 -23.12 23.93 -0.14
C THR A 176 -24.40 23.10 -0.23
N ALA A 177 -25.35 23.33 0.69
CA ALA A 177 -26.67 22.70 0.63
C ALA A 177 -27.43 23.08 -0.64
N THR A 178 -27.26 24.30 -1.16
CA THR A 178 -27.88 24.74 -2.42
C THR A 178 -27.41 23.89 -3.61
N VAL A 179 -26.11 23.58 -3.69
CA VAL A 179 -25.58 22.70 -4.74
C VAL A 179 -26.17 21.30 -4.61
N LEU A 180 -26.27 20.78 -3.39
CA LEU A 180 -26.86 19.48 -3.11
C LEU A 180 -28.34 19.40 -3.56
N LEU A 181 -29.15 20.39 -3.21
CA LEU A 181 -30.58 20.43 -3.56
C LEU A 181 -30.82 20.61 -5.07
N ASN A 182 -29.89 21.27 -5.76
CA ASN A 182 -29.94 21.53 -7.20
C ASN A 182 -29.30 20.44 -8.07
N LEU A 183 -28.89 19.30 -7.49
CA LEU A 183 -28.37 18.18 -8.28
C LEU A 183 -29.43 17.62 -9.23
N THR A 184 -29.07 17.40 -10.50
CA THR A 184 -29.92 16.64 -11.42
C THR A 184 -30.00 15.18 -10.97
N ASP A 185 -31.10 14.47 -11.28
CA ASP A 185 -31.26 13.06 -10.86
C ASP A 185 -30.11 12.17 -11.34
N GLY A 186 -29.60 12.38 -12.56
CA GLY A 186 -28.45 11.62 -13.07
C GLY A 186 -27.13 11.90 -12.34
N VAL A 187 -26.95 13.08 -11.73
CA VAL A 187 -25.79 13.36 -10.87
C VAL A 187 -26.01 12.79 -9.48
N LEU A 188 -27.22 12.92 -8.92
CA LEU A 188 -27.60 12.35 -7.64
C LEU A 188 -27.42 10.82 -7.64
N ASP A 189 -27.83 10.13 -8.70
CA ASP A 189 -27.66 8.68 -8.85
C ASP A 189 -26.20 8.25 -8.86
N ARG A 190 -25.35 9.06 -9.50
CA ARG A 190 -23.90 8.82 -9.51
C ARG A 190 -23.32 8.97 -8.12
N TYR A 191 -23.74 9.98 -7.35
CA TYR A 191 -23.32 10.14 -5.96
C TYR A 191 -23.81 9.00 -5.07
N VAL A 192 -25.10 8.65 -5.13
CA VAL A 192 -25.70 7.55 -4.34
C VAL A 192 -24.96 6.24 -4.62
N ARG A 193 -24.70 5.93 -5.90
CA ARG A 193 -23.95 4.72 -6.30
C ARG A 193 -22.49 4.77 -5.85
N ALA A 194 -21.80 5.90 -6.05
CA ALA A 194 -20.38 6.04 -5.70
C ALA A 194 -20.14 5.93 -4.18
N TYR A 195 -21.07 6.43 -3.37
CA TYR A 195 -21.03 6.25 -1.91
C TYR A 195 -21.56 4.89 -1.43
N GLY A 196 -22.06 4.03 -2.32
CA GLY A 196 -22.60 2.71 -1.96
C GLY A 196 -23.90 2.79 -1.15
N LEU A 197 -24.69 3.85 -1.31
CA LEU A 197 -25.93 4.07 -0.57
C LEU A 197 -27.06 3.22 -1.18
N ASN A 198 -27.65 2.34 -0.37
CA ASN A 198 -28.81 1.52 -0.77
C ASN A 198 -30.11 2.22 -0.37
N VAL A 199 -30.64 3.08 -1.24
CA VAL A 199 -31.80 3.95 -0.97
C VAL A 199 -32.86 3.73 -2.05
N PRO A 200 -34.17 3.72 -1.70
CA PRO A 200 -35.24 3.65 -2.69
C PRO A 200 -35.13 4.74 -3.76
N ASN A 201 -35.76 4.53 -4.93
CA ASN A 201 -35.76 5.46 -6.06
C ASN A 201 -36.67 6.69 -5.83
N ASP A 202 -36.58 7.27 -4.65
CA ASP A 202 -37.26 8.48 -4.23
C ASP A 202 -36.23 9.59 -4.10
N ARG A 203 -36.46 10.72 -4.78
CA ARG A 203 -35.49 11.82 -4.85
C ARG A 203 -35.20 12.40 -3.47
N VAL A 204 -36.22 12.62 -2.65
CA VAL A 204 -36.05 13.21 -1.31
C VAL A 204 -35.22 12.27 -0.43
N LYS A 205 -35.56 10.97 -0.39
CA LYS A 205 -34.79 9.97 0.38
C LYS A 205 -33.33 9.87 -0.06
N ARG A 206 -33.07 9.90 -1.38
CA ARG A 206 -31.70 9.87 -1.92
C ARG A 206 -30.91 11.12 -1.56
N LEU A 207 -31.54 12.30 -1.68
CA LEU A 207 -30.93 13.55 -1.24
C LEU A 207 -30.67 13.57 0.26
N THR A 208 -31.61 13.08 1.08
CA THR A 208 -31.43 13.01 2.54
C THR A 208 -30.29 12.07 2.89
N ALA A 209 -30.23 10.89 2.29
CA ALA A 209 -29.13 9.95 2.51
C ALA A 209 -27.77 10.54 2.09
N LEU A 210 -27.72 11.22 0.94
CA LEU A 210 -26.51 11.89 0.48
C LEU A 210 -26.12 13.05 1.42
N ALA A 211 -27.08 13.85 1.88
CA ALA A 211 -26.89 14.93 2.86
C ALA A 211 -26.26 14.40 4.14
N THR A 212 -26.84 13.34 4.71
CA THR A 212 -26.29 12.67 5.90
C THR A 212 -24.88 12.15 5.65
N CYS A 213 -24.63 11.53 4.49
CA CYS A 213 -23.31 10.99 4.14
C CYS A 213 -22.22 12.07 4.04
N ILE A 214 -22.56 13.30 3.66
CA ILE A 214 -21.59 14.41 3.58
C ILE A 214 -21.53 15.28 4.84
N GLY A 215 -22.35 14.98 5.85
CA GLY A 215 -22.48 15.78 7.06
C GLY A 215 -23.30 17.06 6.90
N CYS A 216 -24.21 17.14 5.93
CA CYS A 216 -25.14 18.26 5.79
C CYS A 216 -26.33 18.08 6.75
N THR A 217 -26.59 19.06 7.61
CA THR A 217 -27.68 19.04 8.61
C THR A 217 -28.93 19.79 8.18
N VAL A 218 -28.98 20.30 6.94
CA VAL A 218 -30.13 21.06 6.42
C VAL A 218 -31.32 20.11 6.22
N MET A 219 -32.46 20.49 6.80
CA MET A 219 -33.73 19.81 6.59
C MET A 219 -34.12 19.89 5.11
N ILE A 220 -34.29 18.73 4.47
CA ILE A 220 -34.77 18.65 3.09
C ILE A 220 -36.30 18.64 3.15
N PRO A 221 -36.98 19.67 2.63
CA PRO A 221 -38.43 19.71 2.65
C PRO A 221 -38.99 18.59 1.78
N SER A 222 -39.98 17.86 2.30
CA SER A 222 -40.84 17.00 1.48
C SER A 222 -41.69 17.91 0.60
N GLN A 223 -41.40 17.93 -0.70
CA GLN A 223 -42.28 18.56 -1.69
C GLN A 223 -43.52 17.71 -1.95
#